data_AF-A0A4P5VT22-F1
#
_entry.id   AF-A0A4P5VT22-F1
#
_cell.length_a   1.000
_cell.length_b   1.000
_cell.length_c   1.000
_cell.angle_alpha   90.00
_cell.angle_beta   90.00
_cell.angle_gamma   90.00
#
_symmetry.space_group_name_H-M   'P 1'
#
loop_
_entity.id
_entity.type
_entity.pdbx_description
1 polymer ?
#
loop_
_entity_poly.entity_id
_entity_poly.type
_entity_poly.pdbx_seq_one_letter_code
_entity_poly.pdbx_strand_id
1 'polypeptide(L)' 'MAQMVGPCLGGMRVLEWLVAHPERVAAALMIGTTAALVADQIGSHEVQIEAIRTSALFAVA' A
#
# COMPACT_ATOMS: atom_id res chain seq x y z
N MET A 1 0.13 15.53 18.79
CA MET A 1 -0.40 15.08 17.48
C MET A 1 0.75 15.00 16.48
N ALA A 2 0.73 14.03 15.58
CA ALA A 2 1.81 13.77 14.62
C ALA A 2 1.46 14.27 13.21
N GLN A 3 2.48 14.57 12.41
CA GLN A 3 2.35 14.77 10.97
C GLN A 3 2.74 13.47 10.26
N MET A 4 1.94 13.06 9.29
CA MET A 4 2.15 11.80 8.57
C MET A 4 2.38 12.08 7.09
N VAL A 5 3.38 11.42 6.52
CA VAL A 5 3.73 11.56 5.11
C VAL A 5 4.01 10.17 4.55
N GLY A 6 3.42 9.86 3.40
CA GLY A 6 3.60 8.54 2.78
C GLY A 6 3.33 8.56 1.27
N PRO A 7 4.27 8.11 0.43
CA PRO A 7 4.00 7.86 -0.97
C PRO A 7 3.49 6.43 -1.22
N CYS A 8 2.76 6.19 -2.31
CA CYS A 8 2.36 4.85 -2.76
C CYS A 8 1.73 4.01 -1.63
N LEU A 9 2.24 2.82 -1.33
CA LEU A 9 1.78 1.98 -0.21
C LEU A 9 1.90 2.68 1.14
N GLY A 10 2.93 3.52 1.32
CA GLY A 10 3.07 4.36 2.51
C GLY A 10 1.89 5.33 2.67
N GLY A 11 1.39 5.89 1.57
CA GLY A 11 0.21 6.75 1.58
C GLY A 11 -1.06 6.01 2.01
N MET A 12 -1.23 4.76 1.59
CA MET A 12 -2.36 3.92 2.02
C MET A 12 -2.29 3.66 3.53
N ARG A 13 -1.09 3.43 4.07
CA ARG A 13 -0.88 3.27 5.52
C ARG A 13 -1.14 4.55 6.30
N VAL A 14 -0.80 5.72 5.74
CA VAL A 14 -1.15 7.02 6.32
C VAL A 14 -2.67 7.18 6.37
N LEU A 15 -3.39 6.82 5.30
CA LEU A 15 -4.85 6.88 5.26
C LEU A 15 -5.49 5.97 6.33
N GLU A 16 -5.06 4.72 6.42
CA GLU A 16 -5.52 3.78 7.45
C GLU A 16 -5.35 4.36 8.86
N TRP A 17 -4.18 4.92 9.16
CA TRP A 17 -3.91 5.50 10.47
C TRP A 17 -4.73 6.77 10.73
N LEU A 18 -4.89 7.62 9.72
CA LEU A 18 -5.70 8.84 9.82
C LEU A 18 -7.16 8.52 10.15
N VAL A 19 -7.72 7.48 9.53
CA VAL A 19 -9.10 7.04 9.77
C VAL A 19 -9.26 6.34 11.11
N ALA A 20 -8.31 5.48 11.49
CA ALA A 20 -8.37 4.71 12.73
C ALA A 20 -8.08 5.56 13.99
N HIS A 21 -7.24 6.59 13.88
CA HIS A 21 -6.76 7.40 15.00
C HIS A 21 -6.72 8.91 14.68
N PRO A 22 -7.86 9.52 14.28
CA PRO A 22 -7.90 10.92 13.84
C PRO A 22 -7.41 11.90 14.91
N GLU A 23 -7.63 11.61 16.19
CA GLU A 23 -7.17 12.41 17.33
C GLU A 23 -5.65 12.44 17.51
N ARG A 24 -4.92 11.56 16.80
CA ARG A 24 -3.46 11.48 16.87
C ARG A 24 -2.76 12.14 15.68
N VAL A 25 -3.50 12.53 14.64
CA VAL A 25 -2.96 13.11 13.40
C VAL A 25 -3.31 14.59 13.29
N ALA A 26 -2.29 15.45 13.27
CA ALA A 26 -2.48 16.88 13.05
C ALA A 26 -2.59 17.22 11.57
N ALA A 27 -1.86 16.50 10.71
CA ALA A 27 -1.86 16.67 9.27
C ALA A 27 -1.37 15.40 8.56
N ALA A 28 -1.83 15.18 7.33
CA ALA A 28 -1.43 14.07 6.49
C ALA A 28 -1.14 14.54 5.06
N LEU A 29 -0.03 14.06 4.48
CA LEU A 29 0.31 14.21 3.07
C LEU A 29 0.50 12.83 2.44
N MET A 30 -0.28 12.56 1.39
CA MET A 30 -0.29 11.28 0.68
C MET A 30 -0.06 11.52 -0.80
N ILE A 31 0.93 10.85 -1.41
CA ILE A 31 1.36 11.15 -2.79
C ILE A 31 1.39 9.86 -3.61
N GLY A 32 0.82 9.88 -4.82
CA GLY A 32 0.86 8.73 -5.73
C GLY A 32 0.28 7.46 -5.10
N THR A 33 -0.80 7.60 -4.34
CA THR A 33 -1.46 6.52 -3.61
C THR A 33 -2.94 6.46 -4.00
N THR A 34 -3.69 5.52 -3.42
CA THR A 34 -5.14 5.38 -3.59
C THR A 34 -5.80 5.02 -2.26
N ALA A 35 -7.08 5.33 -2.12
CA ALA A 35 -7.87 4.89 -0.97
C ALA A 35 -8.25 3.40 -1.07
N ALA A 36 -8.42 2.89 -2.29
CA ALA A 36 -8.68 1.49 -2.57
C ALA A 36 -8.06 1.11 -3.92
N LEU A 37 -7.60 -0.13 -4.04
CA LEU A 37 -7.05 -0.63 -5.30
C LEU A 37 -8.16 -0.80 -6.35
N VAL A 38 -7.86 -0.46 -7.59
CA VAL A 38 -8.72 -0.75 -8.75
C VAL A 38 -8.28 -2.04 -9.44
N ALA A 39 -9.14 -2.58 -10.31
CA ALA A 39 -8.91 -3.85 -11.00
C ALA A 39 -7.57 -3.92 -11.75
N ASP A 40 -7.13 -2.83 -12.37
CA ASP A 40 -5.83 -2.75 -13.05
C ASP A 40 -4.64 -2.95 -12.08
N GLN A 41 -4.70 -2.32 -10.91
CA GLN A 41 -3.67 -2.47 -9.88
C GLN A 41 -3.69 -3.88 -9.29
N ILE A 42 -4.89 -4.43 -9.01
CA ILE A 42 -5.05 -5.78 -8.49
C ILE A 42 -4.50 -6.80 -9.50
N GLY A 43 -4.95 -6.75 -10.76
CA GLY A 43 -4.52 -7.67 -11.79
C GLY A 43 -3.00 -7.61 -12.03
N SER A 44 -2.42 -6.41 -12.02
CA SER A 44 -0.97 -6.24 -12.14
C SER A 44 -0.22 -6.85 -10.95
N HIS A 45 -0.70 -6.65 -9.72
CA HIS A 45 -0.08 -7.25 -8.53
C HIS A 45 -0.23 -8.79 -8.53
N GLU A 46 -1.37 -9.32 -8.95
CA GLU A 46 -1.59 -10.77 -9.04
C GLU A 46 -0.61 -11.42 -10.01
N VAL A 47 -0.40 -10.84 -11.20
CA VAL A 47 0.59 -11.34 -12.17
C VAL A 47 2.00 -11.32 -11.58
N GLN A 48 2.38 -10.26 -10.86
CA GLN A 48 3.70 -10.18 -10.22
C GLN A 48 3.87 -11.24 -9.14
N ILE A 49 2.85 -11.48 -8.32
CA ILE A 49 2.85 -12.52 -7.29
C ILE A 49 2.98 -13.91 -7.94
N GLU A 50 2.22 -14.17 -9.01
CA GLU A 50 2.27 -15.46 -9.69
C GLU A 50 3.61 -15.70 -10.39
N ALA A 51 4.22 -14.66 -10.95
CA ALA A 51 5.57 -14.74 -11.51
C ALA A 51 6.61 -15.18 -10.45
N ILE A 52 6.46 -14.71 -9.21
CA ILE A 52 7.31 -15.16 -8.10
C ILE A 52 7.00 -16.63 -7.75
N ARG A 53 5.71 -16.99 -7.61
CA ARG A 53 5.29 -18.35 -7.21
C ARG A 53 5.69 -19.44 -8.20
N THR A 54 5.64 -19.12 -9.49
CA THR A 54 5.99 -20.05 -10.59
C THR A 54 7.47 -20.06 -10.92
N SER A 55 8.26 -19.17 -10.31
CA SER A 55 9.71 -19.17 -10.46
C SER A 55 10.31 -20.47 -9.92
N ALA A 56 11.11 -21.16 -10.74
CA ALA A 56 11.82 -22.36 -10.31
C ALA A 56 12.73 -22.10 -9.09
N LEU A 57 13.23 -20.88 -8.91
CA LEU A 57 14.05 -20.48 -7.76
C LEU A 57 13.24 -20.39 -6.46
N PHE A 58 11.92 -20.15 -6.54
CA PHE A 58 11.05 -20.10 -5.37
C PHE A 58 10.76 -21.50 -4.82
N ALA A 59 10.71 -22.54 -5.68
CA ALA A 59 10.44 -23.92 -5.28
C ALA A 59 11.62 -24.64 -4.60
N VAL A 60 12.80 -24.01 -4.53
CA VAL A 60 14.03 -24.59 -3.96
C VAL A 60 14.46 -23.91 -2.64
N ALA A 61 13.66 -22.96 -2.14
CA ALA A 61 13.85 -22.28 -0.85
C ALA A 61 12.89 -22.86 0.20
#